data_AF-A0A2D4VLZ8-F1
#
_entry.id   AF-A0A2D4VLZ8-F1
#
_cell.length_a   1.000
_cell.length_b   1.000
_cell.length_c   1.000
_cell.angle_alpha   90.00
_cell.angle_beta   90.00
_cell.angle_gamma   90.00
#
_symmetry.space_group_name_H-M   'P 1'
#
loop_
_entity.id
_entity.type
_entity.pdbx_description
1 polymer ?
#
loop_
_entity_poly.entity_id
_entity_poly.type
_entity_poly.pdbx_seq_one_letter_code
_entity_poly.pdbx_strand_id
1 'polypeptide(L)'
;MTQPLMPKATAVWLVENTALTFDQIAEYCGLHVLEVKGIADGDVAAGIKGMDPVAAGQLSRAEIERCQNDSDARLKSSESKHKLPPVVARKGPRYTPVSRRQDRPDAIAWLLRYHPELSDAQVGKLVGTTKPTIQSVRDRSHWNSANIKPVDPVTLGLCSQIELDEAVQKAAKKLERERKKLGLSEDDTTLLPTSETAGRPADPYPAELEAAAGEPPVPAAQEEEKEREYDPDSVFAKLKDVTTGDDEDENKDQ
;
A
#
# COMPACT_ATOMS: atom_id res chain seq x y z
N MET A 1 37.19 -17.38 -1.90
CA MET A 1 37.38 -16.72 -3.21
C MET A 1 36.01 -16.32 -3.72
N THR A 2 35.86 -15.08 -4.21
CA THR A 2 34.58 -14.58 -4.72
C THR A 2 34.35 -15.18 -6.10
N GLN A 3 33.37 -16.07 -6.21
CA GLN A 3 32.96 -16.68 -7.48
C GLN A 3 32.27 -15.64 -8.38
N PRO A 4 32.42 -15.75 -9.71
CA PRO A 4 31.74 -14.87 -10.66
C PRO A 4 30.21 -15.06 -10.58
N LEU A 5 29.45 -13.99 -10.85
CA LEU A 5 27.99 -13.98 -10.76
C LEU A 5 27.30 -15.02 -11.66
N MET A 6 27.89 -15.30 -12.84
CA MET A 6 27.39 -16.27 -13.82
C MET A 6 28.50 -17.25 -14.23
N PRO A 7 28.81 -18.27 -13.41
CA PRO A 7 30.02 -19.07 -13.56
C PRO A 7 30.08 -19.86 -14.87
N LYS A 8 28.96 -20.41 -15.35
CA LYS A 8 28.93 -21.16 -16.63
C LYS A 8 29.11 -20.24 -17.85
N ALA A 9 28.45 -19.08 -17.86
CA ALA A 9 28.58 -18.13 -18.97
C ALA A 9 29.98 -17.49 -19.01
N THR A 10 30.58 -17.24 -17.85
CA THR A 10 31.97 -16.76 -17.74
C THR A 10 32.96 -17.84 -18.17
N ALA A 11 32.73 -19.11 -17.83
CA ALA A 11 33.57 -20.22 -18.28
C ALA A 11 33.56 -20.38 -19.81
N VAL A 12 32.39 -20.32 -20.45
CA VAL A 12 32.26 -20.34 -21.94
C VAL A 12 33.12 -19.24 -22.56
N TRP A 13 32.99 -18.00 -22.05
CA TRP A 13 33.75 -16.88 -22.58
C TRP A 13 35.27 -17.05 -22.38
N LEU A 14 35.70 -17.50 -21.19
CA LEU A 14 37.12 -17.71 -20.89
C LEU A 14 37.73 -18.81 -21.77
N VAL A 15 37.02 -19.92 -21.97
CA VAL A 15 37.49 -21.02 -22.84
C VAL A 15 37.65 -20.57 -24.30
N GLU A 16 36.74 -19.73 -24.80
CA GLU A 16 36.77 -19.26 -26.20
C GLU A 16 37.77 -18.12 -26.45
N ASN A 17 38.00 -17.25 -25.45
CA ASN A 17 38.72 -15.98 -25.65
C ASN A 17 40.09 -15.92 -24.96
N THR A 18 40.50 -16.98 -24.24
CA THR A 18 41.77 -17.00 -23.49
C THR A 18 42.50 -18.33 -23.65
N ALA A 19 43.83 -18.32 -23.46
CA ALA A 19 44.66 -19.52 -23.46
C ALA A 19 44.89 -20.09 -22.04
N LEU A 20 43.94 -19.86 -21.13
CA LEU A 20 44.03 -20.34 -19.74
C LEU A 20 43.84 -21.86 -19.67
N THR A 21 44.42 -22.49 -18.64
CA THR A 21 44.22 -23.93 -18.42
C THR A 21 42.82 -24.22 -17.89
N PHE A 22 42.29 -25.41 -18.18
CA PHE A 22 40.97 -25.81 -17.68
C PHE A 22 40.90 -25.81 -16.15
N ASP A 23 42.01 -26.09 -15.47
CA ASP A 23 42.10 -26.07 -14.01
C ASP A 23 41.99 -24.63 -13.46
N GLN A 24 42.63 -23.65 -14.12
CA GLN A 24 42.53 -22.24 -13.76
C GLN A 24 41.09 -21.71 -13.91
N ILE A 25 40.42 -22.06 -15.01
CA ILE A 25 39.04 -21.67 -15.28
C ILE A 25 38.08 -22.34 -14.29
N ALA A 26 38.29 -23.64 -14.02
CA ALA A 26 37.50 -24.41 -13.05
C ALA A 26 37.58 -23.80 -11.65
N GLU A 27 38.79 -23.46 -11.19
CA GLU A 27 38.99 -22.86 -9.87
C GLU A 27 38.37 -21.46 -9.75
N TYR A 28 38.49 -20.63 -10.79
CA TYR A 28 37.90 -19.30 -10.79
C TYR A 28 36.36 -19.32 -10.82
N CYS A 29 35.77 -20.15 -11.68
CA CYS A 29 34.33 -20.27 -11.83
C CYS A 29 33.69 -21.16 -10.75
N GLY A 30 34.47 -21.89 -9.95
CA GLY A 30 33.97 -22.85 -8.97
C GLY A 30 33.28 -24.06 -9.61
N LEU A 31 33.68 -24.43 -10.83
CA LEU A 31 33.16 -25.56 -11.60
C LEU A 31 34.14 -26.72 -11.56
N HIS A 32 33.68 -27.94 -11.86
CA HIS A 32 34.61 -29.07 -11.98
C HIS A 32 35.34 -29.01 -13.34
N VAL A 33 36.60 -29.47 -13.39
CA VAL A 33 37.42 -29.48 -14.62
C VAL A 33 36.73 -30.22 -15.78
N LEU A 34 35.99 -31.30 -15.46
CA LEU A 34 35.19 -32.04 -16.45
C LEU A 34 34.05 -31.21 -17.05
N GLU A 35 33.44 -30.31 -16.28
CA GLU A 35 32.40 -29.41 -16.80
C GLU A 35 33.03 -28.37 -17.73
N VAL A 36 34.22 -27.85 -17.40
CA VAL A 36 34.95 -26.92 -18.27
C VAL A 36 35.39 -27.59 -19.57
N LYS A 37 35.83 -28.86 -19.52
CA LYS A 37 36.11 -29.67 -20.72
C LYS A 37 34.85 -29.90 -21.55
N GLY A 38 33.73 -30.28 -20.91
CA GLY A 38 32.44 -30.43 -21.59
C GLY A 38 31.89 -29.11 -22.17
N ILE A 39 32.28 -27.95 -21.63
CA ILE A 39 32.02 -26.64 -22.22
C ILE A 39 32.90 -26.41 -23.46
N ALA A 40 34.18 -26.74 -23.39
CA ALA A 40 35.10 -26.66 -24.53
C ALA A 40 34.67 -27.58 -25.69
N ASP A 41 34.15 -28.77 -25.37
CA ASP A 41 33.62 -29.72 -26.34
C ASP A 41 32.23 -29.34 -26.87
N GLY A 42 31.58 -28.33 -26.27
CA GLY A 42 30.27 -27.81 -26.68
C GLY A 42 29.04 -28.61 -26.18
N ASP A 43 29.21 -29.57 -25.27
CA ASP A 43 28.16 -30.48 -24.80
C ASP A 43 27.37 -29.90 -23.61
N VAL A 44 28.04 -29.26 -22.64
CA VAL A 44 27.43 -28.88 -21.34
C VAL A 44 26.76 -27.50 -21.35
N ALA A 45 27.09 -26.64 -22.31
CA ALA A 45 26.64 -25.24 -22.36
C ALA A 45 26.03 -24.83 -23.71
N ALA A 46 25.52 -25.80 -24.48
CA ALA A 46 24.84 -25.52 -25.74
C ALA A 46 23.72 -24.48 -25.57
N GLY A 47 23.90 -23.31 -26.17
CA GLY A 47 22.94 -22.20 -26.12
C GLY A 47 23.18 -21.13 -25.04
N ILE A 48 24.20 -21.28 -24.19
CA ILE A 48 24.58 -20.22 -23.24
C ILE A 48 25.49 -19.21 -23.95
N LYS A 49 25.06 -17.95 -24.05
CA LYS A 49 25.91 -16.87 -24.56
C LYS A 49 27.01 -16.54 -23.54
N GLY A 50 28.27 -16.66 -23.95
CA GLY A 50 29.42 -16.28 -23.14
C GLY A 50 29.31 -14.83 -22.65
N MET A 51 29.59 -14.62 -21.36
CA MET A 51 29.59 -13.29 -20.75
C MET A 51 31.02 -12.88 -20.39
N ASP A 52 31.46 -11.76 -20.94
CA ASP A 52 32.79 -11.21 -20.72
C ASP A 52 32.97 -10.76 -19.25
N PRO A 53 33.85 -11.41 -18.47
CA PRO A 53 34.12 -11.05 -17.08
C PRO A 53 34.90 -9.74 -16.93
N VAL A 54 35.61 -9.29 -17.98
CA VAL A 54 36.33 -8.01 -18.00
C VAL A 54 35.33 -6.87 -18.18
N ALA A 55 34.39 -7.01 -19.12
CA ALA A 55 33.30 -6.05 -19.32
C ALA A 55 32.38 -5.98 -18.09
N ALA A 56 32.15 -7.11 -17.41
CA ALA A 56 31.40 -7.16 -16.15
C ALA A 56 32.16 -6.57 -14.94
N GLY A 57 33.44 -6.20 -15.11
CA GLY A 57 34.29 -5.66 -14.05
C GLY A 57 34.66 -6.68 -12.96
N GLN A 58 34.55 -7.97 -13.26
CA GLN A 58 34.88 -9.08 -12.35
C GLN A 58 36.34 -9.53 -12.49
N LEU A 59 36.93 -9.41 -13.67
CA LEU A 59 38.35 -9.67 -13.94
C LEU A 59 39.03 -8.46 -14.59
N SER A 60 40.34 -8.33 -14.37
CA SER A 60 41.16 -7.38 -15.12
C SER A 60 41.86 -8.07 -16.28
N ARG A 61 42.10 -7.34 -17.38
CA ARG A 61 42.84 -7.87 -18.53
C ARG A 61 44.28 -8.27 -18.15
N ALA A 62 44.92 -7.46 -17.30
CA ALA A 62 46.26 -7.73 -16.79
C ALA A 62 46.35 -9.05 -16.00
N GLU A 63 45.30 -9.38 -15.23
CA GLU A 63 45.25 -10.64 -14.47
C GLU A 63 45.12 -11.86 -15.40
N ILE A 64 44.35 -11.74 -16.48
CA ILE A 64 44.24 -12.79 -17.50
C ILE A 64 45.59 -13.02 -18.18
N GLU A 65 46.29 -11.95 -18.58
CA GLU A 65 47.62 -12.05 -19.19
C GLU A 65 48.67 -12.66 -18.25
N ARG A 66 48.62 -12.33 -16.96
CA ARG A 66 49.48 -12.94 -15.93
C ARG A 66 49.27 -14.44 -15.84
N CYS A 67 48.02 -14.90 -15.80
CA CYS A 67 47.68 -16.32 -15.71
C CYS A 67 47.85 -17.08 -17.04
N GLN A 68 47.84 -16.40 -18.19
CA GLN A 68 48.17 -17.03 -19.48
C GLN A 68 49.66 -17.38 -19.60
N ASN A 69 50.54 -16.61 -18.97
CA ASN A 69 51.99 -16.85 -19.00
C ASN A 69 52.46 -17.85 -17.92
N ASP A 70 51.61 -18.16 -16.93
CA ASP A 70 51.92 -19.04 -15.82
C ASP A 70 50.73 -19.98 -15.54
N SER A 71 50.90 -21.26 -15.87
CA SER A 71 49.89 -22.30 -15.71
C SER A 71 49.53 -22.61 -14.25
N ASP A 72 50.43 -22.32 -13.30
CA ASP A 72 50.21 -22.57 -11.87
C ASP A 72 49.52 -21.37 -11.18
N ALA A 73 49.57 -20.19 -11.79
CA ALA A 73 48.94 -19.00 -11.26
C ALA A 73 47.40 -19.11 -11.21
N ARG A 74 46.80 -18.68 -10.10
CA ARG A 74 45.33 -18.62 -9.92
C ARG A 74 44.78 -17.23 -10.20
N LEU A 75 43.63 -17.18 -10.87
CA LEU A 75 42.91 -15.95 -11.18
C LEU A 75 42.27 -15.36 -9.93
N LYS A 76 42.48 -14.07 -9.69
CA LYS A 76 41.82 -13.33 -8.60
C LYS A 76 40.74 -12.42 -9.16
N SER A 77 39.53 -12.52 -8.61
CA SER A 77 38.44 -11.60 -8.94
C SER A 77 38.76 -10.19 -8.45
N SER A 78 38.51 -9.21 -9.32
CA SER A 78 38.58 -7.79 -8.96
C SER A 78 37.41 -7.44 -8.04
N GLU A 79 37.66 -6.60 -7.04
CA GLU A 79 36.58 -6.01 -6.26
C GLU A 79 35.72 -5.13 -7.19
N SER A 80 34.42 -5.38 -7.21
CA SER A 80 33.50 -4.60 -8.03
C SER A 80 33.46 -3.15 -7.53
N LYS A 81 33.74 -2.19 -8.42
CA LYS A 81 33.73 -0.75 -8.08
C LYS A 81 32.34 -0.23 -7.72
N HIS A 82 31.28 -1.01 -7.96
CA HIS A 82 29.89 -0.61 -7.77
C HIS A 82 29.27 -1.32 -6.57
N LYS A 83 29.30 -0.67 -5.39
CA LYS A 83 28.41 -1.02 -4.29
C LYS A 83 26.98 -0.65 -4.69
N LEU A 84 26.21 -1.63 -5.17
CA LEU A 84 24.77 -1.48 -5.32
C LEU A 84 24.18 -1.13 -3.94
N PRO A 85 23.36 -0.07 -3.82
CA PRO A 85 22.63 0.21 -2.59
C PRO A 85 21.81 -1.03 -2.21
N PRO A 86 21.70 -1.37 -0.91
CA PRO A 86 20.88 -2.49 -0.49
C PRO A 86 19.44 -2.27 -0.97
N VAL A 87 18.95 -3.14 -1.84
CA VAL A 87 17.57 -3.12 -2.31
C VAL A 87 16.69 -3.41 -1.10
N VAL A 88 15.98 -2.39 -0.60
CA VAL A 88 15.04 -2.56 0.49
C VAL A 88 13.92 -3.49 0.00
N ALA A 89 13.88 -4.71 0.52
CA ALA A 89 12.85 -5.67 0.17
C ALA A 89 11.47 -5.07 0.48
N ARG A 90 10.65 -4.89 -0.55
CA ARG A 90 9.26 -4.43 -0.38
C ARG A 90 8.48 -5.55 0.29
N LYS A 91 8.02 -5.33 1.52
CA LYS A 91 7.12 -6.27 2.22
C LYS A 91 5.84 -6.42 1.41
N GLY A 92 5.58 -7.61 0.89
CA GLY A 92 4.32 -7.95 0.22
C GLY A 92 3.14 -8.04 1.22
N PRO A 93 1.90 -8.17 0.73
CA PRO A 93 0.73 -8.38 1.58
C PRO A 93 0.91 -9.59 2.47
N ARG A 94 0.66 -9.46 3.78
CA ARG A 94 0.72 -10.60 4.72
C ARG A 94 -0.48 -11.52 4.50
N TYR A 95 -0.20 -12.81 4.31
CA TYR A 95 -1.26 -13.82 4.30
C TYR A 95 -1.72 -14.12 5.74
N THR A 96 -3.00 -13.89 6.04
CA THR A 96 -3.61 -14.34 7.29
C THR A 96 -4.14 -15.78 7.14
N PRO A 97 -3.71 -16.73 8.00
CA PRO A 97 -4.18 -18.11 7.96
C PRO A 97 -5.67 -18.21 8.25
N VAL A 98 -6.31 -19.29 7.77
CA VAL A 98 -7.78 -19.50 7.83
C VAL A 98 -8.33 -19.43 9.26
N SER A 99 -7.59 -19.95 10.23
CA SER A 99 -7.95 -19.93 11.66
C SER A 99 -8.14 -18.51 12.20
N ARG A 100 -7.28 -17.57 11.80
CA ARG A 100 -7.29 -16.17 12.28
C ARG A 100 -8.18 -15.25 11.45
N ARG A 101 -8.99 -15.81 10.55
CA ARG A 101 -9.86 -15.00 9.66
C ARG A 101 -11.09 -14.47 10.38
N GLN A 102 -11.58 -15.22 11.37
CA GLN A 102 -12.74 -14.87 12.18
C GLN A 102 -12.45 -13.69 13.12
N ASP A 103 -11.19 -13.47 13.47
CA ASP A 103 -10.75 -12.36 14.34
C ASP A 103 -10.63 -11.02 13.59
N ARG A 104 -10.75 -11.03 12.25
CA ARG A 104 -10.57 -9.82 11.43
C ARG A 104 -11.71 -8.81 11.57
N PRO A 105 -13.00 -9.21 11.55
CA PRO A 105 -14.10 -8.30 11.86
C PRO A 105 -13.97 -7.63 13.24
N ASP A 106 -13.48 -8.37 14.24
CA ASP A 106 -13.24 -7.87 15.60
C ASP A 106 -12.15 -6.78 15.63
N ALA A 107 -11.04 -7.05 14.95
CA ALA A 107 -9.95 -6.09 14.75
C ALA A 107 -10.41 -4.82 13.99
N ILE A 108 -11.21 -4.99 12.93
CA ILE A 108 -11.74 -3.87 12.15
C ILE A 108 -12.68 -3.01 13.01
N ALA A 109 -13.55 -3.63 13.80
CA ALA A 109 -14.47 -2.92 14.68
C ALA A 109 -13.73 -2.11 15.75
N TRP A 110 -12.59 -2.62 16.26
CA TRP A 110 -11.73 -1.88 17.17
C TRP A 110 -11.08 -0.67 16.50
N LEU A 111 -10.48 -0.87 15.32
CA LEU A 111 -9.84 0.23 14.56
C LEU A 111 -10.82 1.34 14.20
N LEU A 112 -12.03 0.99 13.74
CA LEU A 112 -13.07 1.97 13.42
C LEU A 112 -13.57 2.75 14.65
N ARG A 113 -13.53 2.13 15.84
CA ARG A 113 -14.01 2.75 17.09
C ARG A 113 -12.98 3.66 17.73
N TYR A 114 -11.72 3.22 17.81
CA TYR A 114 -10.67 3.92 18.54
C TYR A 114 -9.78 4.78 17.65
N HIS A 115 -9.71 4.45 16.35
CA HIS A 115 -8.85 5.14 15.38
C HIS A 115 -9.64 5.56 14.13
N PRO A 116 -10.64 6.45 14.25
CA PRO A 116 -11.40 6.96 13.10
C PRO A 116 -10.54 7.75 12.10
N GLU A 117 -9.34 8.20 12.49
CA GLU A 117 -8.36 8.87 11.64
C GLU A 117 -7.77 7.95 10.56
N LEU A 118 -7.82 6.62 10.75
CA LEU A 118 -7.26 5.66 9.81
C LEU A 118 -8.15 5.53 8.56
N SER A 119 -7.52 5.64 7.38
CA SER A 119 -8.21 5.35 6.12
C SER A 119 -8.47 3.85 5.94
N ASP A 120 -9.53 3.48 5.21
CA ASP A 120 -9.84 2.09 4.86
C ASP A 120 -8.65 1.38 4.17
N ALA A 121 -7.83 2.13 3.43
CA ALA A 121 -6.62 1.61 2.79
C ALA A 121 -5.52 1.25 3.80
N GLN A 122 -5.41 1.99 4.91
CA GLN A 122 -4.49 1.68 6.01
C GLN A 122 -5.01 0.50 6.83
N VAL A 123 -6.31 0.47 7.15
CA VAL A 123 -6.96 -0.66 7.85
C VAL A 123 -6.78 -1.96 7.06
N GLY A 124 -6.97 -1.92 5.74
CA GLY A 124 -6.76 -3.07 4.86
C GLY A 124 -5.32 -3.60 4.88
N LYS A 125 -4.32 -2.71 4.97
CA LYS A 125 -2.90 -3.08 5.06
C LYS A 125 -2.51 -3.66 6.42
N LEU A 126 -3.09 -3.16 7.50
CA LEU A 126 -2.82 -3.62 8.87
C LEU A 126 -3.43 -5.00 9.13
N VAL A 127 -4.70 -5.20 8.77
CA VAL A 127 -5.46 -6.42 9.08
C VAL A 127 -5.33 -7.48 7.98
N GLY A 128 -4.93 -7.10 6.76
CA GLY A 128 -4.90 -8.01 5.60
C GLY A 128 -6.30 -8.34 5.09
N THR A 129 -7.17 -7.33 5.03
CA THR A 129 -8.57 -7.44 4.60
C THR A 129 -8.85 -6.57 3.37
N THR A 130 -10.03 -6.70 2.79
CA THR A 130 -10.47 -5.90 1.64
C THR A 130 -11.42 -4.78 2.08
N LYS A 131 -11.47 -3.70 1.29
CA LYS A 131 -12.38 -2.55 1.50
C LYS A 131 -13.86 -2.94 1.67
N PRO A 132 -14.46 -3.83 0.84
CA PRO A 132 -15.86 -4.21 1.03
C PRO A 132 -16.10 -4.86 2.39
N THR A 133 -15.17 -5.67 2.90
CA THR A 133 -15.29 -6.26 4.23
C THR A 133 -15.26 -5.20 5.33
N ILE A 134 -14.43 -4.16 5.19
CA ILE A 134 -14.39 -3.03 6.15
C ILE A 134 -15.73 -2.29 6.15
N GLN A 135 -16.30 -2.02 4.97
CA GLN A 135 -17.60 -1.37 4.85
C GLN A 135 -18.72 -2.23 5.43
N SER A 136 -18.73 -3.55 5.19
CA SER A 136 -19.73 -4.44 5.80
C SER A 136 -19.68 -4.46 7.33
N VAL A 137 -18.50 -4.29 7.93
CA VAL A 137 -18.37 -4.18 9.40
C VAL A 137 -18.85 -2.82 9.89
N ARG A 138 -18.55 -1.73 9.15
CA ARG A 138 -19.04 -0.37 9.45
C ARG A 138 -20.56 -0.28 9.41
N ASP A 139 -21.16 -0.85 8.36
CA ASP A 139 -22.61 -0.85 8.12
C ASP A 139 -23.33 -1.95 8.92
N ARG A 140 -22.59 -2.76 9.68
CA ARG A 140 -23.09 -3.94 10.42
C ARG A 140 -23.82 -4.97 9.53
N SER A 141 -23.54 -4.97 8.22
CA SER A 141 -24.08 -5.92 7.23
C SER A 141 -23.25 -7.20 7.07
N HIS A 142 -22.15 -7.33 7.81
CA HIS A 142 -21.40 -8.58 7.89
C HIS A 142 -22.26 -9.70 8.52
N TRP A 143 -22.20 -10.91 7.98
CA TRP A 143 -23.03 -12.05 8.42
C TRP A 143 -22.92 -12.37 9.92
N ASN A 144 -21.77 -12.07 10.53
CA ASN A 144 -21.51 -12.28 11.96
C ASN A 144 -21.61 -10.99 12.79
N SER A 145 -22.28 -9.93 12.32
CA SER A 145 -22.27 -8.61 12.96
C SER A 145 -22.73 -8.61 14.42
N ALA A 146 -23.67 -9.49 14.78
CA ALA A 146 -24.18 -9.63 16.13
C ALA A 146 -23.13 -10.11 17.15
N ASN A 147 -22.09 -10.84 16.72
CA ASN A 147 -21.09 -11.42 17.62
C ASN A 147 -19.73 -10.70 17.54
N ILE A 148 -19.62 -9.62 16.76
CA ILE A 148 -18.37 -8.86 16.61
C ILE A 148 -18.05 -8.15 17.93
N LYS A 149 -16.85 -8.38 18.45
CA LYS A 149 -16.32 -7.70 19.64
C LYS A 149 -15.14 -6.83 19.24
N PRO A 150 -15.12 -5.53 19.57
CA PRO A 150 -13.96 -4.69 19.30
C PRO A 150 -12.74 -5.16 20.12
N VAL A 151 -11.80 -5.85 19.48
CA VAL A 151 -10.54 -6.34 20.08
C VAL A 151 -9.35 -5.77 19.33
N ASP A 152 -8.29 -5.42 20.05
CA ASP A 152 -7.09 -4.79 19.49
C ASP A 152 -6.37 -5.73 18.48
N PRO A 153 -6.10 -5.28 17.24
CA PRO A 153 -5.40 -6.06 16.22
C PRO A 153 -3.98 -6.49 16.61
N VAL A 154 -3.31 -5.81 17.54
CA VAL A 154 -1.98 -6.20 18.05
C VAL A 154 -2.10 -7.42 18.95
N THR A 155 -3.10 -7.45 19.83
CA THR A 155 -3.36 -8.60 20.71
C THR A 155 -3.75 -9.86 19.93
N LEU A 156 -4.44 -9.68 18.80
CA LEU A 156 -4.80 -10.74 17.86
C LEU A 156 -3.62 -11.20 16.98
N GLY A 157 -2.49 -10.49 17.03
CA GLY A 157 -1.28 -10.77 16.24
C GLY A 157 -1.47 -10.53 14.74
N LEU A 158 -2.39 -9.66 14.36
CA LEU A 158 -2.64 -9.28 12.95
C LEU A 158 -1.67 -8.18 12.50
N CYS A 159 -1.33 -7.26 13.41
CA CYS A 159 -0.34 -6.22 13.19
C CYS A 159 0.66 -6.16 14.36
N SER A 160 1.83 -5.57 14.12
CA SER A 160 2.78 -5.25 15.20
C SER A 160 2.49 -3.86 15.77
N GLN A 161 2.87 -3.63 17.04
CA GLN A 161 2.70 -2.32 17.68
C GLN A 161 3.32 -1.19 16.86
N ILE A 162 4.54 -1.42 16.36
CA ILE A 162 5.28 -0.44 15.53
C ILE A 162 4.48 -0.08 14.28
N GLU A 163 3.84 -1.06 13.63
CA GLU A 163 3.07 -0.81 12.41
C GLU A 163 1.77 -0.06 12.68
N LEU A 164 1.11 -0.33 13.82
CA LEU A 164 -0.06 0.42 14.25
C LEU A 164 0.30 1.88 14.52
N ASP A 165 1.34 2.11 15.32
CA ASP A 165 1.80 3.45 15.67
C ASP A 165 2.23 4.25 14.43
N GLU A 166 2.97 3.62 13.50
CA GLU A 166 3.33 4.24 12.23
C GLU A 166 2.10 4.60 11.38
N ALA A 167 1.09 3.73 11.34
CA ALA A 167 -0.13 3.97 10.56
C ALA A 167 -0.93 5.14 11.14
N VAL A 168 -1.07 5.20 12.46
CA VAL A 168 -1.74 6.29 13.20
C VAL A 168 -1.00 7.60 13.01
N GLN A 169 0.33 7.63 13.16
CA GLN A 169 1.12 8.85 12.91
C GLN A 169 1.00 9.35 11.47
N LYS A 170 1.00 8.43 10.48
CA LYS A 170 0.81 8.80 9.07
C LYS A 170 -0.60 9.31 8.80
N ALA A 171 -1.62 8.73 9.44
CA ALA A 171 -3.00 9.18 9.34
C ALA A 171 -3.21 10.56 9.98
N ALA A 172 -2.71 10.78 11.20
CA ALA A 172 -2.78 12.06 11.90
C ALA A 172 -2.14 13.19 11.07
N LYS A 173 -0.92 12.97 10.55
CA LYS A 173 -0.25 13.94 9.65
C LYS A 173 -1.05 14.22 8.37
N LYS A 174 -1.73 13.21 7.83
CA LYS A 174 -2.58 13.37 6.64
C LYS A 174 -3.80 14.22 6.97
N LEU A 175 -4.46 13.95 8.09
CA LEU A 175 -5.63 14.67 8.56
C LEU A 175 -5.28 16.14 8.88
N GLU A 176 -4.17 16.38 9.56
CA GLU A 176 -3.66 17.74 9.85
C GLU A 176 -3.40 18.52 8.56
N ARG A 177 -2.78 17.89 7.56
CA ARG A 177 -2.55 18.51 6.25
C ARG A 177 -3.86 18.78 5.51
N GLU A 178 -4.84 17.89 5.61
CA GLU A 178 -6.17 18.08 5.01
C GLU A 178 -6.93 19.22 5.71
N ARG A 179 -6.89 19.28 7.05
CA ARG A 179 -7.46 20.37 7.85
C ARG A 179 -6.83 21.72 7.50
N LYS A 180 -5.50 21.77 7.42
CA LYS A 180 -4.76 22.98 7.02
C LYS A 180 -5.11 23.44 5.60
N LYS A 181 -5.33 22.49 4.68
CA LYS A 181 -5.75 22.81 3.31
C LYS A 181 -7.18 23.34 3.24
N LEU A 182 -8.06 22.91 4.14
CA LEU A 182 -9.43 23.38 4.26
C LEU A 182 -9.56 24.71 5.01
N GLY A 183 -8.46 25.30 5.52
CA GLY A 183 -8.49 26.59 6.20
C GLY A 183 -9.14 26.57 7.59
N LEU A 184 -9.46 25.39 8.13
CA LEU A 184 -10.05 25.23 9.46
C LEU A 184 -8.93 25.36 10.51
N SER A 185 -8.78 26.54 11.12
CA SER A 185 -7.86 26.72 12.25
C SER A 185 -8.28 25.81 13.43
N GLU A 186 -7.37 25.60 14.37
CA GLU A 186 -7.65 24.79 15.57
C GLU A 186 -8.78 25.36 16.44
N ASP A 187 -9.16 26.61 16.18
CA ASP A 187 -10.06 27.42 17.01
C ASP A 187 -11.55 27.12 16.78
N ASP A 188 -11.95 26.55 15.64
CA ASP A 188 -13.37 26.41 15.27
C ASP A 188 -14.08 25.22 15.99
N THR A 189 -13.30 24.36 16.66
CA THR A 189 -13.80 23.24 17.48
C THR A 189 -13.75 23.52 18.98
N THR A 190 -13.26 24.70 19.38
CA THR A 190 -13.17 25.09 20.78
C THR A 190 -14.38 25.95 21.12
N LEU A 191 -14.98 25.73 22.29
CA LEU A 191 -16.07 26.59 22.75
C LEU A 191 -15.61 28.05 22.76
N LEU A 192 -16.46 28.94 22.25
CA LEU A 192 -16.23 30.38 22.32
C LEU A 192 -15.91 30.78 23.77
N PRO A 193 -14.95 31.69 23.99
CA PRO A 193 -14.54 32.09 25.32
C PRO A 193 -15.75 32.56 26.14
N THR A 194 -15.74 32.29 27.44
CA THR A 194 -16.86 32.58 28.35
C THR A 194 -17.26 34.06 28.33
N SER A 195 -16.35 34.96 27.94
CA SER A 195 -16.61 36.38 27.71
C SER A 195 -17.63 36.67 26.61
N GLU A 196 -17.73 35.82 25.59
CA GLU A 196 -18.70 35.98 24.50
C GLU A 196 -20.04 35.31 24.81
N THR A 197 -20.03 34.22 25.59
CA THR A 197 -21.26 33.49 25.95
C THR A 197 -22.01 34.13 27.13
N ALA A 198 -21.32 34.77 28.08
CA ALA A 198 -21.93 35.39 29.27
C ALA A 198 -22.53 36.79 29.03
N GLY A 199 -22.40 37.35 27.82
CA GLY A 199 -22.90 38.69 27.48
C GLY A 199 -24.38 38.76 27.10
N ARG A 200 -25.07 37.61 26.98
CA ARG A 200 -26.51 37.62 26.72
C ARG A 200 -27.25 37.73 28.05
N PRO A 201 -27.98 38.84 28.32
CA PRO A 201 -28.75 38.94 29.54
C PRO A 201 -29.77 37.80 29.55
N ALA A 202 -29.80 37.05 30.66
CA ALA A 202 -30.80 36.04 30.90
C ALA A 202 -32.17 36.75 30.93
N ASP A 203 -33.04 36.41 29.99
CA ASP A 203 -34.45 36.80 30.08
C ASP A 203 -34.99 36.29 31.43
N PRO A 204 -35.68 37.13 32.22
CA PRO A 204 -36.19 36.70 33.51
C PRO A 204 -37.22 35.59 33.32
N TYR A 205 -36.92 34.41 33.86
CA TYR A 205 -37.88 33.34 34.02
C TYR A 205 -39.02 33.88 34.91
N PRO A 206 -40.30 33.93 34.45
CA PRO A 206 -41.39 34.36 35.31
C PRO A 206 -41.67 33.25 36.33
N ALA A 207 -41.34 33.52 37.59
CA ALA A 207 -41.61 32.67 38.73
C ALA A 207 -42.81 33.22 39.50
N GLU A 208 -44.03 33.02 39.00
CA GLU A 208 -45.25 33.21 39.80
C GLU A 208 -46.33 32.18 39.46
N LEU A 209 -46.83 31.53 40.52
CA LEU A 209 -48.06 30.73 40.66
C LEU A 209 -48.02 29.23 40.32
N GLU A 210 -47.44 28.47 41.25
CA GLU A 210 -48.20 27.37 41.85
C GLU A 210 -49.48 27.95 42.51
N ALA A 211 -50.66 27.57 42.01
CA ALA A 211 -51.94 27.42 42.71
C ALA A 211 -53.14 27.80 41.82
N ALA A 212 -53.67 26.84 41.05
CA ALA A 212 -55.10 26.78 40.74
C ALA A 212 -55.44 25.40 40.14
N ALA A 213 -56.16 24.60 40.92
CA ALA A 213 -56.97 23.52 40.39
C ALA A 213 -57.94 24.07 39.34
N GLY A 214 -58.02 23.43 38.18
CA GLY A 214 -58.97 23.80 37.12
C GLY A 214 -58.48 23.41 35.74
N GLU A 215 -59.02 22.31 35.24
CA GLU A 215 -58.96 21.83 33.87
C GLU A 215 -59.25 22.93 32.82
N PRO A 216 -58.42 23.06 31.76
CA PRO A 216 -58.87 23.72 30.54
C PRO A 216 -58.56 22.90 29.26
N PRO A 217 -59.20 23.26 28.13
CA PRO A 217 -59.66 22.31 27.11
C PRO A 217 -58.61 21.98 26.05
N VAL A 218 -58.69 20.75 25.55
CA VAL A 218 -58.01 20.27 24.33
C VAL A 218 -58.50 21.06 23.11
N PRO A 219 -57.61 21.72 22.34
CA PRO A 219 -57.96 22.18 21.00
C PRO A 219 -57.78 21.03 20.01
N ALA A 220 -58.86 20.70 19.31
CA ALA A 220 -58.84 19.80 18.17
C ALA A 220 -58.03 20.42 17.02
N ALA A 221 -56.94 19.77 16.62
CA ALA A 221 -56.23 20.02 15.38
C ALA A 221 -56.42 18.80 14.47
N GLN A 222 -57.06 19.05 13.32
CA GLN A 222 -57.33 18.06 12.29
C GLN A 222 -56.04 17.70 11.56
N GLU A 223 -55.75 16.40 11.44
CA GLU A 223 -54.70 15.85 10.59
C GLU A 223 -55.18 15.83 9.14
N GLU A 224 -54.59 16.63 8.26
CA GLU A 224 -54.70 16.47 6.80
C GLU A 224 -53.40 15.88 6.27
N GLU A 225 -53.41 14.57 6.00
CA GLU A 225 -52.38 13.86 5.25
C GLU A 225 -52.45 14.30 3.78
N LYS A 226 -51.52 15.16 3.33
CA LYS A 226 -51.31 15.41 1.89
C LYS A 226 -50.38 14.34 1.34
N GLU A 227 -50.96 13.39 0.61
CA GLU A 227 -50.24 12.49 -0.29
C GLU A 227 -49.40 13.31 -1.28
N ARG A 228 -48.08 13.09 -1.28
CA ARG A 228 -47.18 13.65 -2.30
C ARG A 228 -47.17 12.68 -3.48
N GLU A 229 -47.98 12.97 -4.48
CA GLU A 229 -47.97 12.24 -5.75
C GLU A 229 -46.66 12.54 -6.49
N TYR A 230 -45.88 11.50 -6.81
CA TYR A 230 -44.58 11.62 -7.46
C TYR A 230 -44.76 11.50 -8.99
N ASP A 231 -44.41 12.56 -9.73
CA ASP A 231 -44.50 12.60 -11.19
C ASP A 231 -43.20 12.07 -11.84
N PRO A 232 -43.24 10.94 -12.58
CA PRO A 232 -42.07 10.34 -13.22
C PRO A 232 -41.45 11.20 -14.33
N ASP A 233 -42.20 12.13 -14.95
CA ASP A 233 -41.68 12.93 -16.07
C ASP A 233 -40.73 14.06 -15.61
N SER A 234 -40.84 14.49 -14.35
CA SER A 234 -39.89 15.44 -13.74
C SER A 234 -38.48 14.87 -13.59
N VAL A 235 -38.32 13.55 -13.58
CA VAL A 235 -37.02 12.89 -13.42
C VAL A 235 -36.28 12.79 -14.74
N PHE A 236 -37.01 12.58 -15.85
CA PHE A 236 -36.42 12.38 -17.18
C PHE A 236 -36.26 13.67 -17.99
N ALA A 237 -36.95 14.76 -17.63
CA ALA A 237 -36.78 16.07 -18.28
C ALA A 237 -35.33 16.60 -18.18
N LYS A 238 -34.63 16.33 -17.08
CA LYS A 238 -33.23 16.76 -16.86
C LYS A 238 -32.19 15.97 -17.66
N LEU A 239 -32.59 14.92 -18.39
CA LEU A 239 -31.68 14.10 -19.18
C LEU A 239 -31.70 14.45 -20.68
N LYS A 240 -32.71 15.21 -21.16
CA LYS A 240 -32.78 15.67 -22.56
C LYS A 240 -31.95 16.91 -22.87
N ASP A 241 -31.44 17.60 -21.84
CA ASP A 241 -30.57 18.78 -21.99
C ASP A 241 -29.08 18.41 -22.13
N VAL A 242 -28.77 17.11 -22.21
CA VAL A 242 -27.43 16.58 -22.45
C VAL A 242 -27.45 15.72 -23.71
N THR A 243 -27.65 16.37 -24.87
CA THR A 243 -27.30 15.80 -26.17
C THR A 243 -26.09 16.53 -26.72
N THR A 244 -24.97 15.79 -26.70
CA THR A 244 -23.84 15.78 -27.62
C THR A 244 -23.84 16.85 -28.72
N GLY A 245 -22.86 17.74 -28.68
CA GLY A 245 -22.51 18.59 -29.81
C GLY A 245 -21.99 17.73 -30.96
N ASP A 246 -22.68 17.80 -32.10
CA ASP A 246 -22.14 17.42 -33.40
C ASP A 246 -21.31 18.60 -33.92
N ASP A 247 -20.00 18.40 -34.00
CA ASP A 247 -19.08 19.25 -34.76
C ASP A 247 -19.21 18.87 -36.24
N GLU A 248 -19.99 19.63 -37.01
CA GLU A 248 -19.87 19.67 -38.47
C GLU A 248 -18.99 20.87 -38.87
N ASP A 249 -17.68 20.63 -38.95
CA ASP A 249 -16.74 21.52 -39.63
C ASP A 249 -16.27 20.90 -40.96
N GLU A 250 -16.32 21.74 -41.97
CA GLU A 250 -15.93 21.54 -43.36
C GLU A 250 -14.56 20.86 -43.53
N ASN A 251 -14.46 19.90 -44.45
CA ASN A 251 -13.20 19.68 -45.16
C ASN A 251 -13.43 19.54 -46.66
N LYS A 252 -13.09 20.62 -47.37
CA LYS A 252 -12.78 20.66 -48.80
C LYS A 252 -11.37 20.12 -49.03
N ASP A 253 -11.20 19.57 -50.23
CA ASP A 253 -9.96 19.36 -51.00
C ASP A 253 -9.31 17.96 -51.00
N GLN A 254 -9.24 17.47 -52.26
CA GLN A 254 -8.51 16.34 -52.89
C GLN A 254 -9.26 15.02 -53.06
#